data_AF-A0A7J9Q9V2-F1
#
_entry.id   AF-A0A7J9Q9V2-F1
#
_cell.length_a   1.000
_cell.length_b   1.000
_cell.length_c   1.000
_cell.angle_alpha   90.00
_cell.angle_beta   90.00
_cell.angle_gamma   90.00
#
_symmetry.space_group_name_H-M   'P 1'
#
loop_
_entity.id
_entity.type
_entity.pdbx_description
1 polymer ?
#
loop_
_entity_poly.entity_id
_entity_poly.type
_entity_poly.pdbx_seq_one_letter_code
_entity_poly.pdbx_strand_id
1 'polypeptide(L)' 'MTQSQISDSDGKELVKMARNTVTKFIKTNEKNFNSDFDSKFNFNSGVFVTLNKQDDLRGCIGYPVPE' A
#
# COMPACT_ATOMS: atom_id res chain seq x y z
N MET A 1 -1.03 22.41 -1.50
CA MET A 1 -0.99 20.95 -1.30
C MET A 1 -2.08 20.61 -0.31
N THR A 2 -3.20 20.06 -0.77
CA THR A 2 -4.27 19.58 0.12
C THR A 2 -3.73 18.39 0.90
N GLN A 3 -3.53 18.54 2.21
CA GLN A 3 -3.23 17.40 3.08
C GLN A 3 -4.46 16.48 3.07
N SER A 4 -4.41 15.38 2.33
CA SER A 4 -5.24 14.22 2.65
C SER A 4 -4.74 13.70 4.00
N GLN A 5 -5.46 14.02 5.08
CA GLN A 5 -5.14 13.49 6.39
C GLN A 5 -5.47 12.00 6.40
N ILE A 6 -4.43 11.16 6.31
CA ILE A 6 -4.53 9.73 6.57
C ILE A 6 -4.57 9.54 8.09
N SER A 7 -5.67 8.99 8.61
CA SER A 7 -5.80 8.64 10.02
C SER A 7 -5.04 7.36 10.37
N ASP A 8 -4.86 7.07 11.66
CA ASP A 8 -4.28 5.79 12.11
C ASP A 8 -5.09 4.57 11.64
N SER A 9 -6.42 4.69 11.57
CA SER A 9 -7.28 3.64 11.03
C SER A 9 -7.05 3.43 9.53
N ASP A 10 -6.85 4.51 8.79
CA ASP A 10 -6.53 4.46 7.36
C ASP A 10 -5.15 3.82 7.14
N GLY A 11 -4.16 4.17 7.97
CA GLY A 11 -2.83 3.56 7.95
C GLY A 11 -2.87 2.05 8.18
N LYS A 12 -3.67 1.57 9.13
CA LYS A 12 -3.87 0.12 9.36
C LYS A 12 -4.47 -0.56 8.13
N GLU A 13 -5.43 0.09 7.47
CA GLU A 13 -6.07 -0.42 6.26
C GLU A 13 -5.09 -0.51 5.08
N LEU A 14 -4.31 0.54 4.85
CA LEU A 14 -3.27 0.63 3.82
C LEU A 14 -2.19 -0.45 3.99
N VAL A 15 -1.66 -0.64 5.20
CA VAL A 15 -0.64 -1.66 5.47
C VAL A 15 -1.21 -3.08 5.34
N LYS A 16 -2.47 -3.30 5.75
CA LYS A 16 -3.14 -4.58 5.57
C LYS A 16 -3.35 -4.89 4.08
N MET A 17 -3.74 -3.90 3.28
CA MET A 17 -3.83 -4.03 1.83
C MET A 17 -2.48 -4.44 1.24
N ALA A 18 -1.39 -3.72 1.55
CA ALA A 18 -0.06 -4.04 1.06
C ALA A 18 0.37 -5.49 1.39
N ARG A 19 0.14 -5.94 2.63
CA ARG A 19 0.43 -7.32 3.06
C ARG A 19 -0.41 -8.35 2.28
N ASN A 20 -1.70 -8.12 2.12
CA ASN A 20 -2.61 -9.03 1.43
C ASN A 20 -2.23 -9.16 -0.05
N THR A 21 -1.91 -8.05 -0.71
CA THR A 21 -1.49 -8.00 -2.11
C THR A 21 -0.24 -8.85 -2.34
N VAL A 22 0.82 -8.64 -1.54
CA VAL A 22 2.05 -9.44 -1.64
C VAL A 22 1.79 -10.92 -1.34
N THR A 23 1.00 -11.22 -0.30
CA THR A 23 0.68 -12.61 0.08
C THR A 23 -0.07 -13.34 -1.01
N LYS A 24 -1.09 -12.70 -1.61
CA LYS A 24 -1.88 -13.30 -2.68
C LYS A 24 -1.04 -13.48 -3.92
N PHE A 25 -0.28 -12.46 -4.32
CA PHE A 25 0.61 -12.54 -5.48
C PHE A 25 1.62 -13.70 -5.35
N ILE A 26 2.26 -13.88 -4.19
CA ILE A 26 3.17 -15.01 -3.97
C ILE A 26 2.46 -16.37 -4.06
N LYS A 27 1.21 -16.46 -3.59
CA LYS A 27 0.46 -17.73 -3.56
C LYS A 27 -0.18 -18.12 -4.89
N THR A 28 -0.70 -17.15 -5.63
CA THR A 28 -1.54 -17.40 -6.82
C THR A 28 -0.98 -16.79 -8.09
N ASN A 29 0.07 -15.97 -8.00
CA ASN A 29 0.61 -15.16 -9.11
C ASN A 29 -0.40 -14.16 -9.71
N GLU A 30 -1.46 -13.83 -8.97
CA GLU A 30 -2.48 -12.88 -9.40
C GLU A 30 -2.35 -11.54 -8.68
N LYS A 31 -2.48 -10.45 -9.44
CA LYS A 31 -2.69 -9.10 -8.88
C LYS A 31 -4.19 -8.91 -8.70
N ASN A 32 -4.64 -8.59 -7.49
CA ASN A 32 -6.04 -8.30 -7.21
C ASN A 32 -6.18 -6.87 -6.70
N PHE A 33 -7.23 -6.22 -7.16
CA PHE A 33 -7.63 -4.88 -6.77
C PHE A 33 -8.98 -4.97 -6.07
N ASN A 34 -9.13 -4.29 -4.93
CA ASN A 34 -10.37 -4.27 -4.16
C ASN A 34 -11.10 -2.96 -4.47
N SER A 35 -12.24 -3.05 -5.17
CA SER A 35 -13.04 -1.89 -5.57
C SER A 35 -13.48 -1.01 -4.40
N ASP A 36 -13.71 -1.61 -3.23
CA ASP A 36 -14.16 -0.87 -2.05
C ASP A 36 -13.02 -0.02 -1.47
N PHE A 37 -11.78 -0.50 -1.59
CA PHE A 37 -10.58 0.21 -1.16
C PHE A 37 -10.32 1.44 -2.03
N ASP A 38 -10.55 1.32 -3.34
CA ASP A 38 -10.35 2.41 -4.29
C ASP A 38 -11.26 3.60 -3.98
N SER A 39 -12.51 3.38 -3.54
CA SER A 39 -13.43 4.47 -3.21
C SER A 39 -12.90 5.46 -2.16
N LYS A 40 -12.04 4.99 -1.25
CA LYS A 40 -11.51 5.75 -0.11
C LYS A 40 -10.09 6.28 -0.33
N PHE A 41 -9.26 5.54 -1.06
CA PHE A 41 -7.84 5.85 -1.26
C PHE A 41 -7.48 6.29 -2.68
N ASN A 42 -8.47 6.52 -3.56
CA ASN A 42 -8.27 7.02 -4.91
C ASN A 42 -8.07 8.54 -4.95
N PHE A 43 -6.97 9.00 -4.35
CA PHE A 43 -6.49 10.38 -4.48
C PHE A 43 -5.01 10.39 -4.90
N ASN A 44 -4.64 11.41 -5.67
CA ASN A 44 -3.28 11.55 -6.18
C ASN A 44 -2.28 11.72 -5.02
N SER A 45 -1.44 10.71 -4.81
CA SER A 45 -0.38 10.72 -3.82
C SER A 45 0.79 9.83 -4.25
N GLY A 46 2.00 10.19 -3.82
CA GLY A 46 3.14 9.29 -3.87
C GLY A 46 3.06 8.26 -2.75
N VAL A 47 3.58 7.05 -2.97
CA VAL A 47 3.55 5.96 -1.99
C VAL A 47 4.81 5.12 -2.07
N PHE A 48 5.32 4.70 -0.91
CA PHE A 48 6.40 3.73 -0.78
C PHE A 48 5.95 2.60 0.13
N VAL A 49 6.31 1.37 -0.23
CA VAL A 49 6.08 0.17 0.59
C VAL A 49 7.44 -0.40 0.96
N THR A 50 7.69 -0.50 2.27
CA THR A 50 8.89 -1.12 2.82
C THR A 50 8.56 -2.45 3.46
N LEU A 51 9.34 -3.48 3.16
CA LEU A 51 9.30 -4.78 3.82
C LEU A 51 10.58 -4.94 4.64
N ASN A 52 10.42 -5.23 5.93
CA ASN A 52 11.51 -5.58 6.83
C ASN A 52 11.40 -7.05 7.25
N LYS A 53 12.54 -7.71 7.45
CA LYS A 53 12.64 -9.06 8.02
C LYS A 53 13.59 -9.00 9.20
N GLN A 54 13.08 -9.24 10.42
CA GLN A 54 13.89 -9.18 11.65
C GLN A 54 14.69 -7.87 11.73
N ASP A 55 14.01 -6.76 11.48
CA ASP A 55 14.55 -5.39 11.45
C ASP A 55 15.49 -5.03 10.28
N ASP A 56 15.88 -6.01 9.45
CA ASP A 56 16.64 -5.74 8.22
C ASP A 56 15.75 -5.40 7.02
N LEU A 57 16.21 -4.44 6.22
CA LEU A 57 15.55 -4.06 4.97
C LEU A 57 15.52 -5.25 4.00
N ARG A 58 14.32 -5.73 3.67
CA ARG A 58 14.10 -6.78 2.66
C ARG A 58 13.74 -6.19 1.30
N GLY A 59 13.19 -4.97 1.26
CA GLY A 59 12.92 -4.25 0.02
C GLY A 59 12.10 -2.99 0.27
N CYS A 60 12.32 -1.97 -0.55
CA CYS A 60 11.55 -0.72 -0.55
C CYS A 60 11.33 -0.29 -2.00
N ILE A 61 10.06 -0.16 -2.41
CA ILE A 61 9.66 0.26 -3.76
C ILE A 61 8.52 1.26 -3.62
N GLY A 62 8.49 2.27 -4.49
CA GLY A 62 7.44 3.26 -4.48
C GLY A 62 7.44 4.17 -5.70
N TYR A 63 6.39 4.95 -5.81
CA TYR A 63 6.22 6.02 -6.79
C TYR A 63 6.29 7.35 -6.04
N PRO A 64 7.29 8.20 -6.32
CA PRO A 64 7.53 9.42 -5.54
C PRO A 64 6.48 10.51 -5.79
N VAL A 65 5.88 10.51 -6.97
CA VAL A 65 4.86 11.47 -7.39
C VAL A 65 3.68 10.70 -7.99
N PRO A 66 2.44 11.17 -7.80
CA PRO A 66 1.31 10.65 -8.58
C PRO A 66 1.50 11.03 -10.05
N GLU A 67 1.35 10.06 -10.96
CA GLU A 67 1.28 10.31 -12.41
C GLU A 67 -0.08 10.86 -12.83
#